data_AF-A0A0D3GIS6-F1
#
_entry.id   AF-A0A0D3GIS6-F1
#
_cell.length_a   1.000
_cell.length_b   1.000
_cell.length_c   1.000
_cell.angle_alpha   90.00
_cell.angle_beta   90.00
_cell.angle_gamma   90.00
#
_symmetry.space_group_name_H-M   'P 1'
#
loop_
_entity.id
_entity.type
_entity.pdbx_description
1 polymer ?
#
loop_
_entity_poly.entity_id
_entity_poly.type
_entity_poly.pdbx_seq_one_letter_code
_entity_poly.pdbx_strand_id
1 'polypeptide(L)' 'MHVLAGGGGDDEEKAATTDKRRNVVDVRDVAAALILTYENAAASGRYICSAYDIKVSEMVDIVRRFFPDINYPK' A
#
# COMPACT_ATOMS: atom_id res chain seq x y z
N MET A 1 3.23 -2.99 -12.75
CA MET A 1 2.09 -2.39 -12.05
C MET A 1 0.82 -3.06 -12.56
N HIS A 2 0.10 -3.78 -11.69
CA HIS A 2 -1.25 -4.25 -12.02
C HIS A 2 -2.22 -3.17 -11.59
N VAL A 3 -2.71 -2.38 -12.54
CA VAL A 3 -3.87 -1.52 -12.31
C VAL A 3 -5.06 -2.47 -12.20
N LEU A 4 -5.58 -2.65 -10.99
CA LEU A 4 -6.84 -3.36 -10.78
C LEU A 4 -7.98 -2.34 -10.72
N ALA A 5 -9.11 -2.71 -11.30
CA ALA A 5 -10.34 -1.93 -11.23
C ALA A 5 -11.21 -2.47 -10.09
N GLY A 6 -11.45 -1.64 -9.06
CA GLY A 6 -12.68 -1.68 -8.25
C GLY A 6 -12.58 -2.03 -6.76
N GLY A 7 -13.59 -1.51 -6.03
CA GLY A 7 -14.20 -2.14 -4.85
C GLY A 7 -13.82 -1.59 -3.48
N GLY A 8 -14.66 -0.71 -2.90
CA GLY A 8 -14.59 -0.35 -1.49
C GLY A 8 -15.17 -1.47 -0.60
N GLY A 9 -14.63 -1.59 0.61
CA GLY A 9 -15.14 -2.44 1.68
C GLY A 9 -14.94 -1.72 3.00
N ASP A 10 -16.04 -1.24 3.56
CA ASP A 10 -16.11 -0.63 4.89
C ASP A 10 -16.28 -1.76 5.90
N ASP A 11 -15.26 -2.01 6.71
CA ASP A 11 -15.36 -2.89 7.87
C ASP A 11 -14.99 -2.10 9.12
N GLU A 12 -16.04 -1.65 9.81
CA GLU A 12 -16.02 -1.26 11.20
C GLU A 12 -15.96 -2.53 12.06
N GLU A 13 -15.04 -2.62 13.04
CA GLU A 13 -15.27 -3.21 14.38
C GLU A 13 -13.96 -3.49 15.19
N LYS A 14 -13.98 -3.03 16.45
CA LYS A 14 -13.42 -3.56 17.72
C LYS A 14 -11.91 -3.83 17.90
N ALA A 15 -11.42 -3.26 19.01
CA ALA A 15 -10.11 -3.46 19.60
C ALA A 15 -9.90 -4.91 20.08
N ALA A 16 -9.33 -5.73 19.22
CA ALA A 16 -8.35 -6.75 19.56
C ALA A 16 -7.20 -6.57 18.58
N THR A 17 -5.95 -6.68 19.00
CA THR A 17 -4.74 -6.43 18.18
C THR A 17 -4.62 -7.48 17.08
N THR A 18 -5.49 -7.40 16.07
CA THR A 18 -5.36 -8.14 14.82
C THR A 18 -4.31 -7.43 13.99
N ASP A 19 -3.32 -8.17 13.54
CA ASP A 19 -2.24 -7.66 12.71
C ASP A 19 -2.82 -7.17 11.37
N LYS A 20 -3.06 -5.85 11.31
CA LYS A 20 -3.82 -5.23 10.23
C LYS A 20 -3.03 -5.32 8.93
N ARG A 21 -3.73 -5.60 7.82
CA ARG A 21 -3.13 -5.54 6.49
C ARG A 21 -3.24 -4.14 5.91
N ARG A 22 -2.21 -3.73 5.17
CA ARG A 22 -2.10 -2.43 4.53
C ARG A 22 -1.68 -2.61 3.08
N ASN A 23 -2.44 -1.98 2.18
CA ASN A 23 -2.03 -1.75 0.81
C ASN A 23 -0.96 -0.67 0.79
N VAL A 24 0.19 -0.96 0.21
CA VAL A 24 1.32 -0.04 0.08
C VAL A 24 1.82 0.02 -1.36
N VAL A 25 2.28 1.21 -1.74
CA VAL A 25 2.84 1.51 -3.06
C VAL A 25 3.95 2.55 -2.86
N ASP A 26 5.03 2.45 -3.62
CA ASP A 26 6.09 3.45 -3.61
C ASP A 26 5.55 4.78 -4.18
N VAL A 27 5.87 5.91 -3.55
CA VAL A 27 5.38 7.22 -4.00
C VAL A 27 5.82 7.57 -5.42
N ARG A 28 6.98 7.08 -5.86
CA ARG A 28 7.49 7.28 -7.22
C ARG A 28 6.65 6.53 -8.24
N ASP A 29 6.17 5.35 -7.87
CA ASP A 29 5.27 4.56 -8.70
C ASP A 29 3.91 5.26 -8.86
N VAL A 30 3.40 5.87 -7.79
CA VAL A 30 2.17 6.69 -7.86
C VAL A 30 2.38 7.91 -8.76
N ALA A 31 3.50 8.62 -8.62
CA ALA A 31 3.80 9.77 -9.47
C ALA A 31 3.90 9.38 -10.95
N ALA A 32 4.58 8.28 -11.25
CA ALA A 32 4.68 7.76 -12.62
C ALA A 32 3.32 7.32 -13.16
N ALA A 33 2.49 6.68 -12.34
CA ALA A 33 1.13 6.28 -12.74
C ALA A 33 0.26 7.51 -13.05
N LEU A 34 0.34 8.58 -12.24
CA LEU A 34 -0.40 9.81 -12.49
C LEU A 34 -0.01 10.47 -13.81
N ILE A 35 1.29 10.60 -14.09
CA ILE A 35 1.80 11.13 -15.37
C ILE A 35 1.28 10.27 -16.53
N LEU A 36 1.44 8.94 -16.43
CA LEU A 36 1.01 8.01 -17.47
C LEU A 36 -0.49 8.12 -17.78
N THR A 37 -1.32 8.23 -16.74
CA THR A 37 -2.78 8.38 -16.92
C THR A 37 -3.17 9.76 -17.45
N TYR A 38 -2.39 10.80 -17.14
CA TYR A 38 -2.65 12.14 -17.64
C TYR A 38 -2.29 12.29 -19.12
N GLU A 39 -1.17 11.71 -19.54
CA GLU A 39 -0.67 11.81 -20.91
C GLU A 39 -1.41 10.90 -21.90
N ASN A 40 -1.98 9.78 -21.43
CA ASN A 40 -2.71 8.85 -22.27
C ASN A 40 -4.16 9.30 -22.47
N ALA A 41 -4.48 9.81 -23.67
CA ALA A 41 -5.83 10.25 -24.03
C ALA A 41 -6.91 9.16 -23.98
N ALA A 42 -6.54 7.88 -23.97
CA ALA A 42 -7.46 6.76 -23.80
C ALA A 42 -7.70 6.38 -22.32
N ALA A 43 -6.93 6.95 -21.38
CA ALA A 43 -7.11 6.71 -19.96
C ALA A 43 -8.45 7.29 -19.48
N SER A 44 -9.21 6.51 -18.72
CA SER A 44 -10.49 6.93 -18.18
C SER A 44 -10.86 6.12 -16.93
N GLY A 45 -11.73 6.69 -16.10
CA GLY A 45 -12.20 6.03 -14.88
C GLY A 45 -11.21 6.11 -13.71
N ARG A 46 -11.21 5.08 -12.87
CA ARG A 46 -10.44 5.02 -11.61
C ARG A 46 -9.39 3.92 -11.68
N TYR A 47 -8.19 4.24 -11.21
CA TYR A 47 -7.04 3.34 -11.21
C TYR A 47 -6.64 3.04 -9.76
N ILE A 48 -6.57 1.76 -9.38
CA ILE A 48 -6.01 1.38 -8.07
C ILE A 48 -4.48 1.33 -8.19
N CYS A 49 -3.81 2.15 -7.38
CA CYS A 49 -2.36 2.13 -7.23
C CYS A 49 -2.00 1.41 -5.91
N SER A 50 -1.93 0.08 -5.95
CA SER A 50 -1.44 -0.75 -4.85
C SER A 50 -0.44 -1.76 -5.41
N ALA A 51 0.73 -1.89 -4.78
CA ALA A 51 1.76 -2.83 -5.20
C ALA A 51 1.83 -4.05 -4.27
N TYR A 52 1.64 -3.83 -2.97
CA TYR A 52 1.74 -4.88 -1.96
C TYR A 52 0.61 -4.77 -0.95
N ASP A 53 0.10 -5.91 -0.52
CA ASP A 53 -0.86 -6.05 0.58
C ASP A 53 -0.17 -6.79 1.72
N ILE A 54 0.39 -6.05 2.68
CA ILE A 54 1.29 -6.58 3.71
C ILE A 54 0.71 -6.37 5.11
N LYS A 55 0.97 -7.31 6.01
CA LYS A 55 0.68 -7.12 7.42
C LYS A 55 1.61 -6.08 8.04
N VAL A 56 1.17 -5.44 9.12
CA VAL A 56 2.00 -4.50 9.87
C VAL A 56 3.20 -5.22 10.49
N SER A 57 3.06 -6.47 10.96
CA SER A 57 4.20 -7.27 11.44
C SER A 57 5.26 -7.50 10.37
N GLU A 58 4.86 -7.87 9.15
CA GLU A 58 5.76 -8.06 8.01
C GLU A 58 6.49 -6.77 7.65
N MET A 59 5.80 -5.62 7.71
CA MET A 59 6.42 -4.31 7.54
C MET A 59 7.49 -4.04 8.61
N VAL A 60 7.21 -4.35 9.88
CA VAL A 60 8.17 -4.21 10.98
C VAL A 60 9.40 -5.09 10.75
N ASP A 61 9.23 -6.33 10.31
CA ASP A 61 10.34 -7.24 10.04
C ASP A 61 11.22 -6.77 8.88
N ILE A 62 10.62 -6.15 7.85
CA ILE A 62 11.37 -5.48 6.78
C ILE A 62 12.22 -4.35 7.37
N VAL A 63 11.64 -3.46 8.19
CA VAL A 63 12.39 -2.34 8.76
C VAL A 63 13.52 -2.85 9.66
N ARG A 64 13.28 -3.88 10.49
CA ARG A 64 14.32 -4.52 11.32
C ARG A 64 15.48 -5.09 10.51
N ARG A 65 15.19 -5.67 9.34
CA ARG A 65 16.23 -6.21 8.44
C ARG A 65 17.12 -5.10 7.86
N PHE A 66 16.55 -3.93 7.56
CA PHE A 66 17.30 -2.79 7.02
C PHE A 66 17.98 -1.95 8.10
N PHE A 67 17.40 -1.90 9.29
CA PHE A 67 17.84 -1.06 10.40
C PHE A 67 17.87 -1.86 11.71
N PRO A 68 18.84 -2.78 11.87
CA PRO A 68 18.89 -3.68 13.02
C PRO A 68 19.13 -2.98 14.35
N ASP A 69 19.73 -1.78 14.32
CA ASP A 69 20.12 -1.02 15.52
C ASP A 69 19.00 -0.14 16.08
N ILE A 70 17.83 -0.08 15.43
CA ILE A 70 16.68 0.69 15.94
C ILE A 70 16.08 -0.03 17.15
N ASN A 71 16.12 0.63 18.31
CA ASN A 71 15.47 0.13 19.51
C ASN A 71 13.95 0.35 19.42
N TYR A 72 13.19 -0.73 19.24
CA TYR A 72 11.74 -0.67 19.23
C TYR A 72 11.18 -0.73 20.65
N PRO A 73 10.19 0.12 21.01
CA PRO A 73 9.47 -0.04 22.27
C PRO A 73 8.78 -1.41 22.31
N LYS A 74 8.81 -2.05 23.48
CA LYS A 74 8.18 -3.35 23.74
C LYS A 74 6.67 -3.22 23.89
#